data_AF-A0A7K2LW35-F1
#
_entry.id   AF-A0A7K2LW35-F1
#
_cell.length_a   1.000
_cell.length_b   1.000
_cell.length_c   1.000
_cell.angle_alpha   90.00
_cell.angle_beta   90.00
_cell.angle_gamma   90.00
#
_symmetry.space_group_name_H-M   'P 1'
#
loop_
_entity.id
_entity.type
_entity.pdbx_description
1 polymer ?
#
loop_
_entity_poly.entity_id
_entity_poly.type
_entity_poly.pdbx_seq_one_letter_code
_entity_poly.pdbx_strand_id
1 'polypeptide(L)'
;MTVCASPGVPAAREQEGAPPSPSADGDGGPPPAGFAITVDGAYAARLARGGGSWYPERWTLDGPEPYAVPLPGDQGEEPGTEVQPMGDGRVLIRRLVAGRNTFSLLYPTGPGTGELPLGAVESPEGTRLRLLPPAPGGERAYALAVGS
;
A
#
# COMPACT_ATOMS: atom_id res chain seq x y z
N MET A 1 9.77 -16.39 -30.77
CA MET A 1 8.45 -16.83 -30.27
C MET A 1 7.41 -16.33 -31.25
N THR A 2 6.73 -17.26 -31.90
CA THR A 2 5.89 -17.02 -33.09
C THR A 2 4.45 -16.70 -32.67
N VAL A 3 3.91 -15.62 -33.24
CA VAL A 3 2.52 -15.19 -33.10
C VAL A 3 1.68 -15.93 -34.14
N CYS A 4 0.61 -16.61 -33.70
CA CYS A 4 -0.36 -17.22 -34.60
C CYS A 4 -1.63 -16.35 -34.66
N ALA A 5 -1.93 -15.85 -35.86
CA ALA A 5 -3.22 -15.24 -36.19
C ALA A 5 -4.16 -16.31 -36.78
N SER A 6 -5.42 -16.30 -36.36
CA SER A 6 -6.49 -17.14 -36.91
C SER A 6 -7.51 -16.28 -37.68
N PRO A 7 -8.13 -16.80 -38.76
CA PRO A 7 -8.96 -16.01 -39.67
C PRO A 7 -10.39 -15.79 -39.15
N GLY A 8 -11.00 -14.70 -39.61
CA GLY A 8 -12.33 -14.23 -39.20
C GLY A 8 -13.51 -15.07 -39.69
N VAL A 9 -14.61 -14.96 -38.95
CA VAL A 9 -15.93 -15.54 -39.22
C VAL A 9 -16.92 -14.37 -39.45
N PRO A 10 -17.86 -14.44 -40.41
CA PRO A 10 -18.67 -13.30 -40.80
C PRO A 10 -19.84 -13.02 -39.86
N ALA A 11 -20.31 -11.78 -39.94
CA ALA A 11 -21.30 -11.15 -39.08
C ALA A 11 -22.70 -11.82 -39.14
N ALA A 12 -23.20 -12.19 -37.97
CA ALA A 12 -24.62 -12.27 -37.68
C ALA A 12 -24.98 -11.10 -36.75
N ARG A 13 -25.95 -10.29 -37.17
CA ARG A 13 -26.50 -9.16 -36.39
C ARG A 13 -27.36 -9.71 -35.25
N GLU A 14 -26.97 -9.45 -34.02
CA GLU A 14 -27.83 -9.59 -32.85
C GLU A 14 -27.69 -8.36 -31.94
N GLN A 15 -28.79 -7.62 -31.84
CA GLN A 15 -29.24 -6.69 -30.80
C GLN A 15 -28.19 -5.93 -29.97
N GLU A 16 -28.08 -4.64 -30.26
CA GLU A 16 -27.34 -3.63 -29.52
C GLU A 16 -28.03 -3.32 -28.18
N GLY A 17 -27.80 -4.19 -27.20
CA GLY A 17 -27.97 -3.83 -25.79
C GLY A 17 -26.79 -2.97 -25.37
N ALA A 18 -27.03 -1.74 -24.95
CA ALA A 18 -26.00 -0.85 -24.42
C ALA A 18 -25.13 -1.61 -23.40
N PRO A 19 -23.78 -1.46 -23.44
CA PRO A 19 -22.95 -2.07 -22.43
C PRO A 19 -23.45 -1.60 -21.05
N PRO A 20 -23.55 -2.48 -20.05
CA PRO A 20 -23.85 -2.02 -18.71
C PRO A 20 -22.78 -0.98 -18.36
N SER A 21 -23.21 0.25 -18.09
CA SER A 21 -22.37 1.27 -17.47
C SER A 21 -21.64 0.60 -16.30
N PRO A 22 -20.33 0.80 -16.12
CA PRO A 22 -19.65 0.25 -14.96
C PRO A 22 -20.38 0.77 -13.74
N SER A 23 -21.07 -0.12 -13.04
CA SER A 23 -21.73 0.18 -11.78
C SER A 23 -20.66 0.76 -10.88
N ALA A 24 -20.81 2.05 -10.56
CA ALA A 24 -20.03 2.73 -9.54
C ALA A 24 -20.50 2.21 -8.17
N ASP A 25 -20.23 0.93 -7.91
CA ASP A 25 -20.51 0.29 -6.64
C ASP A 25 -19.25 0.34 -5.77
N GLY A 26 -19.28 1.26 -4.80
CA GLY A 26 -18.71 1.02 -3.48
C GLY A 26 -17.26 1.44 -3.24
N ASP A 27 -17.12 2.59 -2.57
CA ASP A 27 -15.93 3.10 -1.90
C ASP A 27 -14.77 3.57 -2.80
N GLY A 28 -14.77 4.87 -3.09
CA GLY A 28 -13.62 5.64 -3.58
C GLY A 28 -12.50 5.76 -2.54
N GLY A 29 -12.13 4.65 -1.91
CA GLY A 29 -10.81 4.49 -1.32
C GLY A 29 -9.78 4.48 -2.44
N PRO A 30 -8.62 5.15 -2.27
CA PRO A 30 -7.49 4.88 -3.15
C PRO A 30 -7.17 3.38 -3.09
N PRO A 31 -6.41 2.84 -4.05
CA PRO A 31 -5.69 1.61 -3.77
C PRO A 31 -4.86 1.80 -2.49
N PRO A 32 -4.79 0.81 -1.59
CA PRO A 32 -3.80 0.82 -0.51
C PRO A 32 -2.44 1.11 -1.16
N ALA A 33 -1.59 1.94 -0.55
CA ALA A 33 -0.31 2.35 -1.13
C ALA A 33 0.44 1.12 -1.67
N GLY A 34 0.30 0.87 -2.97
CA GLY A 34 0.33 -0.51 -3.48
C GLY A 34 1.73 -1.10 -3.49
N PHE A 35 2.70 -0.21 -3.61
CA PHE A 35 4.13 -0.45 -3.47
C PHE A 35 4.79 0.92 -3.52
N ALA A 36 5.47 1.33 -2.45
CA ALA A 36 6.21 2.59 -2.39
C ALA A 36 7.70 2.29 -2.36
N ILE A 37 8.51 3.07 -3.09
CA ILE A 37 9.97 2.90 -3.21
C ILE A 37 10.65 4.19 -2.75
N THR A 38 11.73 4.07 -1.98
CA THR A 38 12.57 5.21 -1.60
C THR A 38 13.20 5.86 -2.84
N VAL A 39 13.52 7.15 -2.75
CA VAL A 39 14.05 7.92 -3.90
C VAL A 39 15.39 7.37 -4.41
N ASP A 40 16.22 6.83 -3.52
CA ASP A 40 17.49 6.17 -3.86
C ASP A 40 17.30 4.76 -4.44
N GLY A 41 16.06 4.23 -4.44
CA GLY A 41 15.75 2.91 -4.93
C GLY A 41 16.22 1.77 -4.03
N ALA A 42 16.70 2.05 -2.80
CA ALA A 42 17.24 1.02 -1.92
C ALA A 42 16.16 0.18 -1.23
N TYR A 43 15.05 0.80 -0.84
CA TYR A 43 14.00 0.16 -0.08
C TYR A 43 12.63 0.37 -0.70
N ALA A 44 11.75 -0.62 -0.49
CA ALA A 44 10.34 -0.48 -0.77
C ALA A 44 9.46 -1.08 0.34
N ALA A 45 8.20 -0.67 0.38
CA ALA A 45 7.21 -1.22 1.28
C ALA A 45 5.84 -1.34 0.61
N ARG A 46 5.09 -2.37 1.01
CA ARG A 46 3.68 -2.59 0.61
C ARG A 46 2.92 -3.32 1.69
N LEU A 47 1.60 -3.26 1.61
CA LEU A 47 0.75 -4.25 2.27
C LEU A 47 0.61 -5.48 1.37
N ALA A 48 0.82 -6.65 1.95
CA ALA A 48 0.61 -7.95 1.35
C ALA A 48 -0.46 -8.73 2.10
N ARG A 49 -1.00 -9.77 1.47
CA ARG A 49 -2.11 -10.55 2.02
C ARG A 49 -1.69 -12.00 2.23
N GLY A 50 -1.97 -12.55 3.40
CA GLY A 50 -1.63 -13.93 3.77
C GLY A 50 -2.44 -14.39 4.97
N GLY A 51 -2.84 -15.66 4.99
CA GLY A 51 -3.62 -16.21 6.11
C GLY A 51 -4.97 -15.52 6.37
N GLY A 52 -5.54 -14.84 5.37
CA GLY A 52 -6.79 -14.08 5.49
C GLY A 52 -6.63 -12.62 5.89
N SER A 53 -5.43 -12.18 6.28
CA SER A 53 -5.15 -10.84 6.81
C SER A 53 -4.12 -10.07 5.98
N TRP A 54 -4.08 -8.74 6.14
CA TRP A 54 -3.01 -7.91 5.61
C TRP A 54 -1.82 -7.86 6.56
N TYR A 55 -0.60 -7.79 6.00
CA TYR A 55 0.62 -7.54 6.76
C TYR A 55 1.58 -6.66 5.94
N PRO A 56 2.41 -5.83 6.59
CA PRO A 56 3.44 -5.06 5.90
C PRO A 56 4.58 -5.94 5.39
N GLU A 57 5.10 -5.62 4.21
CA GLU A 57 6.35 -6.18 3.69
C GLU A 57 7.36 -5.07 3.50
N ARG A 58 8.61 -5.37 3.87
CA ARG A 58 9.77 -4.57 3.50
C ARG A 58 10.52 -5.24 2.37
N TRP A 59 10.92 -4.47 1.38
CA TRP A 59 11.73 -4.91 0.26
C TRP A 59 13.08 -4.21 0.30
N THR A 60 14.15 -4.97 0.05
CA THR A 60 15.50 -4.44 -0.23
C THR A 60 15.73 -4.63 -1.73
N LEU A 61 16.13 -3.56 -2.42
CA LEU A 61 16.16 -3.51 -3.88
C LEU A 61 17.54 -3.11 -4.46
N ASP A 62 18.46 -2.60 -3.64
CA ASP A 62 19.80 -2.17 -4.03
C ASP A 62 20.84 -3.31 -4.07
N GLY A 63 20.44 -4.52 -3.70
CA GLY A 63 21.27 -5.73 -3.80
C GLY A 63 21.25 -6.35 -5.21
N PRO A 64 22.19 -7.28 -5.49
CA PRO A 64 22.19 -8.02 -6.77
C PRO A 64 20.93 -8.88 -6.94
N GLU A 65 20.31 -9.29 -5.83
CA GLU A 65 19.07 -10.05 -5.79
C GLU A 65 18.07 -9.37 -4.84
N PRO A 66 17.04 -8.68 -5.37
CA PRO A 66 15.99 -8.08 -4.56
C PRO A 66 15.25 -9.12 -3.72
N TYR A 67 14.90 -8.78 -2.48
CA TYR A 67 14.17 -9.69 -1.59
C TYR A 67 13.18 -8.94 -0.70
N ALA A 68 12.15 -9.68 -0.27
CA ALA A 68 11.10 -9.21 0.63
C ALA A 68 11.21 -9.89 2.00
N VAL A 69 10.92 -9.13 3.05
CA VAL A 69 10.80 -9.59 4.42
C VAL A 69 9.39 -9.25 4.92
N PRO A 70 8.57 -10.26 5.29
CA PRO A 70 7.29 -10.01 5.91
C PRO A 70 7.51 -9.42 7.31
N LEU A 71 6.70 -8.42 7.66
CA LEU A 71 6.71 -7.75 8.96
C LEU A 71 5.37 -7.93 9.67
N PRO A 72 4.95 -9.18 10.01
CA PRO A 72 3.70 -9.40 10.72
C PRO A 72 3.77 -8.77 12.12
N GLY A 73 2.74 -8.02 12.50
CA GLY A 73 2.50 -7.61 13.88
C GLY A 73 1.73 -8.66 14.67
N ASP A 74 1.34 -8.31 15.89
CA ASP A 74 0.51 -9.17 16.76
C ASP A 74 -0.94 -9.32 16.25
N GLN A 75 -1.35 -8.44 15.32
CA GLN A 75 -2.64 -8.45 14.63
C GLN A 75 -2.47 -8.25 13.12
N GLY A 76 -3.50 -8.62 12.36
CA GLY A 76 -3.60 -8.26 10.94
C GLY A 76 -3.91 -6.78 10.74
N GLU A 77 -3.51 -6.24 9.59
CA GLU A 77 -3.75 -4.83 9.25
C GLU A 77 -5.13 -4.61 8.62
N GLU A 78 -5.74 -3.49 8.98
CA GLU A 78 -7.02 -3.06 8.42
C GLU A 78 -6.86 -2.49 6.99
N PRO A 79 -7.88 -2.55 6.12
CA PRO A 79 -7.81 -2.02 4.76
C PRO A 79 -7.39 -0.54 4.62
N GLY A 80 -7.61 0.27 5.66
CA GLY A 80 -7.24 1.70 5.71
C GLY A 80 -5.80 1.99 6.15
N THR A 81 -5.01 0.95 6.40
CA THR A 81 -3.60 1.03 6.78
C THR A 81 -2.76 1.52 5.59
N GLU A 82 -1.78 2.38 5.86
CA GLU A 82 -0.83 2.83 4.85
C GLU A 82 0.60 2.56 5.33
N VAL A 83 1.48 2.17 4.39
CA VAL A 83 2.90 1.90 4.68
C VAL A 83 3.81 2.70 3.76
N GLN A 84 4.99 3.06 4.26
CA GLN A 84 6.00 3.81 3.52
C GLN A 84 7.41 3.35 3.93
N PRO A 85 8.31 3.06 2.98
CA PRO A 85 9.69 2.74 3.32
C PRO A 85 10.45 3.98 3.79
N MET A 86 11.34 3.79 4.75
CA MET A 86 12.31 4.81 5.21
C MET A 86 13.70 4.48 4.66
N GLY A 87 14.55 5.50 4.54
CA GLY A 87 15.91 5.36 3.97
C GLY A 87 16.86 4.51 4.82
N ASP A 88 16.52 4.27 6.09
CA ASP A 88 17.27 3.39 7.00
C ASP A 88 16.79 1.93 6.96
N GLY A 89 15.90 1.59 6.03
CA GLY A 89 15.37 0.25 5.87
C GLY A 89 14.30 -0.13 6.89
N ARG A 90 13.72 0.83 7.62
CA ARG A 90 12.48 0.61 8.40
C ARG A 90 11.24 0.90 7.53
N VAL A 91 10.07 0.51 8.02
CA VAL A 91 8.77 0.79 7.37
C VAL A 91 7.93 1.64 8.31
N LEU A 92 7.55 2.84 7.90
CA LEU A 92 6.52 3.61 8.58
C LEU A 92 5.16 2.97 8.30
N ILE A 93 4.40 2.72 9.35
CA ILE A 93 3.00 2.29 9.26
C ILE A 93 2.09 3.35 9.88
N ARG A 94 1.02 3.70 9.16
CA ARG A 94 -0.10 4.51 9.64
C ARG A 94 -1.30 3.60 9.85
N ARG A 95 -1.85 3.59 11.06
CA ARG A 95 -3.12 2.91 11.39
C ARG A 95 -4.18 3.91 11.84
N LEU A 96 -5.45 3.62 11.59
CA LEU A 96 -6.57 4.37 12.15
C LEU A 96 -7.12 3.60 13.35
N VAL A 97 -6.90 4.11 14.56
CA VAL A 97 -7.32 3.47 15.81
C VAL A 97 -8.20 4.44 16.59
N ALA A 98 -9.46 4.07 16.82
CA ALA A 98 -10.43 4.89 17.56
C ALA A 98 -10.47 6.37 17.09
N GLY A 99 -10.46 6.60 15.78
CA GLY A 99 -10.51 7.93 15.18
C GLY A 99 -9.17 8.70 15.15
N ARG A 100 -8.06 8.09 15.60
CA ARG A 100 -6.72 8.69 15.59
C ARG A 100 -5.81 8.00 14.59
N ASN A 101 -4.97 8.76 13.91
CA ASN A 101 -3.93 8.22 13.02
C ASN A 101 -2.70 7.95 13.87
N THR A 102 -2.45 6.69 14.20
CA THR A 102 -1.25 6.27 14.91
C THR A 102 -0.13 5.96 13.93
N PHE A 103 1.10 6.24 14.33
CA PHE A 103 2.29 6.03 13.52
C PHE A 103 3.32 5.21 14.29
N SER A 104 3.92 4.22 13.62
CA SER A 104 5.00 3.41 14.16
C SER A 104 6.04 3.10 13.09
N LEU A 105 7.28 2.83 13.50
CA LEU A 105 8.32 2.27 12.63
C LEU A 105 8.44 0.78 12.88
N LEU A 106 8.27 -0.01 11.83
CA LEU A 106 8.45 -1.45 11.81
C LEU A 106 9.86 -1.81 11.33
N TYR A 107 10.45 -2.80 11.96
CA TYR A 107 11.77 -3.32 11.59
C TYR A 107 11.86 -4.82 11.86
N PRO A 108 12.62 -5.59 11.05
CA PRO A 108 12.83 -7.01 11.33
C PRO A 108 13.52 -7.22 12.67
N THR A 109 13.02 -8.14 13.50
CA THR A 109 13.66 -8.56 14.76
C THR A 109 13.61 -10.07 14.91
N GLY A 110 14.67 -10.76 14.48
CA GLY A 110 14.72 -12.22 14.52
C GLY A 110 13.53 -12.84 13.76
N PRO A 111 12.71 -13.71 14.38
CA PRO A 111 11.54 -14.30 13.73
C PRO A 111 10.31 -13.37 13.66
N GLY A 112 10.37 -12.19 14.28
CA GLY A 112 9.23 -11.28 14.40
C GLY A 112 9.51 -9.87 13.89
N THR A 113 8.60 -8.97 14.26
CA THR A 113 8.64 -7.55 13.89
C THR A 113 8.80 -6.71 15.15
N GLY A 114 9.82 -5.87 15.17
CA GLY A 114 9.93 -4.81 16.15
C GLY A 114 9.06 -3.63 15.72
N GLU A 115 8.34 -3.05 16.67
CA GLU A 115 7.53 -1.85 16.45
C GLU A 115 7.99 -0.72 17.38
N LEU A 116 8.28 0.44 16.81
CA LEU A 116 8.63 1.66 17.54
C LEU A 116 7.51 2.71 17.35
N PRO A 117 6.68 2.97 18.37
CA PRO A 117 5.63 3.99 18.29
C PRO A 117 6.22 5.40 18.14
N LEU A 118 5.67 6.19 17.21
CA LEU A 118 6.03 7.60 16.99
C LEU A 118 5.00 8.58 17.57
N GLY A 119 3.78 8.08 17.86
CA GLY A 119 2.69 8.88 18.41
C GLY A 119 1.44 8.82 17.54
N ALA A 120 0.51 9.74 17.77
CA ALA A 120 -0.75 9.80 17.07
C ALA A 120 -1.14 11.23 16.71
N VAL A 121 -1.85 11.38 15.60
CA VAL A 121 -2.43 12.64 15.13
C VAL A 121 -3.94 12.49 15.07
N GLU A 122 -4.65 13.37 15.77
CA GLU A 122 -6.10 13.47 15.68
C GLU A 122 -6.51 14.04 14.32
N SER A 123 -7.59 13.52 13.76
CA SER A 123 -8.22 14.11 12.58
C SER A 123 -9.63 14.53 12.94
N PRO A 124 -10.03 15.78 12.63
CA PRO A 124 -11.42 16.17 12.74
C PRO A 124 -12.32 15.22 11.96
N GLU A 125 -13.57 15.11 12.38
CA GLU A 125 -14.57 14.35 11.64
C GLU A 125 -14.63 14.82 10.18
N GLY A 126 -14.72 13.88 9.24
CA GLY A 126 -14.68 14.17 7.80
C GLY A 126 -13.29 14.48 7.22
N THR A 127 -12.23 14.59 8.04
CA THR A 127 -10.87 14.80 7.54
C THR A 127 -10.18 13.48 7.23
N ARG A 128 -9.69 13.33 6.00
CA ARG A 128 -8.93 12.14 5.57
C ARG A 128 -7.44 12.44 5.57
N LEU A 129 -6.68 11.73 6.42
CA LEU A 129 -5.22 11.77 6.41
C LEU A 129 -4.64 10.67 5.51
N ARG A 130 -3.63 11.03 4.70
CA ARG A 130 -2.96 10.13 3.74
C ARG A 130 -1.47 10.36 3.71
N LEU A 131 -0.68 9.29 3.66
CA LEU A 131 0.76 9.39 3.42
C LEU A 131 1.04 9.92 2.01
N LEU A 132 1.96 10.88 1.90
CA LEU A 132 2.55 11.30 0.64
C LEU A 132 3.66 10.32 0.22
N PRO A 133 4.07 10.30 -1.05
CA PRO A 133 5.19 9.47 -1.51
C PRO A 133 6.47 9.67 -0.70
N PRO A 134 7.38 8.67 -0.67
CA PRO A 134 8.69 8.75 0.00
C PRO A 134 9.41 10.08 -0.24
N ALA A 135 9.73 10.77 0.85
CA ALA A 135 10.44 12.03 0.76
C ALA A 135 11.89 11.81 0.30
N PRO A 136 12.46 12.76 -0.46
CA PRO A 136 13.91 12.80 -0.68
C PRO A 136 14.68 12.74 0.65
N GLY A 137 15.78 12.00 0.68
CA GLY A 137 16.61 11.80 1.85
C GLY A 137 16.14 10.70 2.82
N GLY A 138 14.91 10.20 2.70
CA GLY A 138 14.46 8.99 3.41
C GLY A 138 14.29 9.09 4.93
N GLU A 139 14.62 10.23 5.55
CA GLU A 139 14.50 10.45 7.00
C GLU A 139 13.13 10.97 7.44
N ARG A 140 12.35 11.50 6.49
CA ARG A 140 11.07 12.16 6.77
C ARG A 140 9.95 11.48 6.00
N ALA A 141 8.78 11.44 6.61
CA ALA A 141 7.52 11.14 5.97
C ALA A 141 6.62 12.35 6.07
N TYR A 142 5.81 12.57 5.05
CA TYR A 142 4.81 13.63 5.04
C TYR A 142 3.43 13.01 4.86
N ALA A 143 2.44 13.62 5.51
CA ALA A 143 1.06 13.26 5.36
C ALA A 143 0.23 14.49 5.01
N LEU A 144 -0.79 14.30 4.19
CA LEU A 144 -1.76 15.33 3.84
C LEU A 144 -3.09 15.01 4.54
N ALA A 145 -3.61 15.98 5.28
CA ALA A 145 -4.96 15.98 5.81
C ALA A 145 -5.86 16.77 4.86
N VAL A 146 -6.78 16.09 4.18
CA VAL A 146 -7.77 16.72 3.30
C VAL A 146 -9.06 16.89 4.11
N GLY A 147 -9.38 18.15 4.43
CA GLY A 147 -10.66 18.53 5.01
C GLY A 147 -11.78 18.52 3.96
N SER A 148 -13.02 18.45 4.46
CA SER A 148 -14.24 18.59 3.66
C SER A 148 -14.48 20.03 3.19
#